data_AF-A0A662V4U6-F1
#
_entry.id   AF-A0A662V4U6-F1
#
_cell.length_a   1.000
_cell.length_b   1.000
_cell.length_c   1.000
_cell.angle_alpha   90.00
_cell.angle_beta   90.00
_cell.angle_gamma   90.00
#
_symmetry.space_group_name_H-M   'P 1'
#
loop_
_entity.id
_entity.type
_entity.pdbx_description
1 polymer ?
#
loop_
_entity_poly.entity_id
_entity_poly.type
_entity_poly.pdbx_seq_one_letter_code
_entity_poly.pdbx_strand_id
1 'polypeptide(L)'
;MGAEKTSHETLTDILNALRKEIDELKKRISKIESELSIIRKSIKERPYIEVKPRLSEIKGEVKEREEEDKLISELRSRKVLSIDEARRLAIKSLETYFTQGIIIPISNYVVLKEFYDEMKRKFPIKITDVGKLSREERLVLDALIKEGMVYLHGGREYRLIE
;
A
#
# COMPACT_ATOMS: atom_id res chain seq x y z
N MET A 1 50.34 -28.90 14.16
CA MET A 1 49.31 -28.36 15.09
C MET A 1 49.22 -26.82 15.11
N GLY A 2 49.79 -26.08 14.15
CA GLY A 2 49.77 -24.60 14.14
C GLY A 2 48.69 -23.96 13.24
N ALA A 3 48.32 -24.59 12.12
CA ALA A 3 47.41 -24.01 11.12
C ALA A 3 45.91 -24.14 11.48
N GLU A 4 45.53 -25.14 12.28
CA GLU A 4 44.15 -25.31 12.75
C GLU A 4 43.77 -24.27 13.82
N LYS A 5 44.71 -23.88 14.69
CA LYS A 5 44.46 -22.89 15.75
C LYS A 5 44.19 -21.49 15.19
N THR A 6 44.96 -21.06 14.19
CA THR A 6 44.78 -19.76 13.52
C THR A 6 43.46 -19.69 12.74
N SER A 7 43.02 -20.80 12.14
CA SER A 7 41.73 -20.88 11.45
C SER A 7 40.56 -20.79 12.43
N HIS A 8 40.70 -21.39 13.62
CA HIS A 8 39.67 -21.34 14.66
C HIS A 8 39.56 -19.95 15.30
N GLU A 9 40.69 -19.25 15.47
CA GLU A 9 40.72 -17.88 15.99
C GLU A 9 40.06 -16.90 15.01
N THR A 10 40.40 -16.96 13.72
CA THR A 10 39.77 -16.13 12.68
C THR A 10 38.26 -16.38 12.53
N LEU A 11 37.81 -17.65 12.62
CA LEU A 11 36.38 -17.99 12.68
C LEU A 11 35.68 -17.39 13.89
N THR A 12 36.35 -17.39 15.04
CA THR A 12 35.81 -16.82 16.29
C THR A 12 35.68 -15.30 16.19
N ASP A 13 36.64 -14.64 15.55
CA ASP A 13 36.61 -13.19 15.32
C ASP A 13 35.48 -12.78 14.35
N ILE A 14 35.27 -13.55 13.27
CA ILE A 14 34.16 -13.33 12.34
C ILE A 14 32.81 -13.54 13.04
N LEU A 15 32.66 -14.59 13.84
CA LEU A 15 31.44 -14.83 14.61
C LEU A 15 31.16 -13.70 15.61
N ASN A 16 32.19 -13.15 16.24
CA ASN A 16 32.05 -12.01 17.14
C ASN A 16 31.67 -10.73 16.40
N ALA A 17 32.22 -10.49 15.21
CA ALA A 17 31.84 -9.36 14.36
C ALA A 17 30.37 -9.46 13.90
N LEU A 18 29.96 -10.62 13.39
CA LEU A 18 28.57 -10.88 12.98
C LEU A 18 27.60 -10.75 14.16
N ARG A 19 27.99 -11.22 15.35
CA ARG A 19 27.16 -11.08 16.56
C ARG A 19 26.96 -9.60 16.92
N LYS A 20 27.98 -8.77 16.79
CA LYS A 20 27.87 -7.32 17.00
C LYS A 20 26.94 -6.68 15.97
N GLU A 21 27.06 -7.03 14.69
CA GLU A 21 26.18 -6.52 13.64
C GLU A 21 24.72 -6.93 13.87
N ILE A 22 24.48 -8.18 14.26
CA ILE A 22 23.13 -8.68 14.60
C ILE A 22 22.55 -7.90 15.78
N ASP A 23 23.34 -7.64 16.82
CA ASP A 23 22.87 -6.86 17.96
C ASP A 23 22.58 -5.40 17.61
N GLU A 24 23.35 -4.82 16.68
CA GLU A 24 23.09 -3.47 16.16
C GLU A 24 21.83 -3.43 15.30
N LEU A 25 21.61 -4.43 14.43
CA LEU A 25 20.37 -4.57 13.66
C LEU A 25 19.15 -4.73 14.57
N LYS A 26 19.24 -5.54 15.63
CA LYS A 26 18.17 -5.67 16.62
C LYS A 26 17.82 -4.34 17.27
N LYS A 27 18.83 -3.56 17.69
CA LYS A 27 18.62 -2.22 18.26
C LYS A 27 17.94 -1.29 17.27
N ARG A 28 18.35 -1.30 15.99
CA ARG A 28 17.73 -0.49 14.93
C ARG A 28 16.28 -0.89 14.69
N ILE A 29 15.97 -2.19 14.64
CA ILE A 29 14.61 -2.69 14.49
C ILE A 29 13.74 -2.25 15.66
N SER A 30 14.19 -2.45 16.91
CA SER A 30 13.42 -2.03 18.08
C SER A 30 13.18 -0.52 18.13
N LYS A 31 14.13 0.29 17.66
CA LYS A 31 13.95 1.74 17.51
C LYS A 31 12.86 2.07 16.48
N ILE A 32 12.93 1.44 15.30
CA ILE A 32 11.92 1.62 14.23
C ILE A 32 10.54 1.19 14.72
N GLU A 33 10.42 0.06 15.41
CA GLU A 33 9.15 -0.42 15.96
C GLU A 33 8.58 0.55 17.00
N SER A 34 9.44 1.14 17.83
CA SER A 34 9.05 2.15 18.82
C SER A 34 8.58 3.44 18.15
N GLU A 35 9.32 3.93 17.15
CA GLU A 35 8.93 5.10 16.36
C GLU A 35 7.61 4.86 15.61
N LEU A 36 7.43 3.67 15.01
CA LEU A 36 6.17 3.28 14.38
C LEU A 36 5.01 3.20 15.38
N SER A 37 5.26 2.71 16.60
CA SER A 37 4.26 2.68 17.67
C SER A 37 3.83 4.09 18.07
N ILE A 38 4.78 5.02 18.21
CA ILE A 38 4.52 6.44 18.48
C ILE A 38 3.72 7.06 17.34
N ILE A 39 4.18 6.91 16.09
CA ILE A 39 3.47 7.42 14.91
C ILE A 39 2.05 6.87 14.84
N ARG A 40 1.86 5.56 15.07
CA ARG A 40 0.53 4.93 15.10
C ARG A 40 -0.36 5.51 16.18
N LYS A 41 0.16 5.77 17.38
CA LYS A 41 -0.58 6.43 18.46
C LYS A 41 -0.91 7.87 18.11
N SER A 42 0.05 8.62 17.56
CA SER A 42 -0.16 10.01 17.11
C SER A 42 -1.15 10.12 15.94
N ILE A 43 -1.27 9.11 15.09
CA ILE A 43 -2.30 9.05 14.04
C ILE A 43 -3.68 8.75 14.65
N LYS A 44 -3.76 7.91 15.69
CA LYS A 44 -5.02 7.60 16.38
C LYS A 44 -5.52 8.73 17.29
N GLU A 45 -4.62 9.53 17.85
CA GLU A 45 -4.93 10.63 18.77
C GLU A 45 -5.09 11.98 18.07
N ARG A 46 -4.79 12.07 16.77
CA ARG A 46 -5.16 13.25 15.97
C ARG A 46 -6.61 13.07 15.48
N PRO A 47 -7.60 13.85 15.98
CA PRO A 47 -8.75 14.15 15.15
C PRO A 47 -8.18 14.74 13.85
N TYR A 48 -8.72 14.30 12.71
CA TYR A 48 -8.32 14.76 11.38
C TYR A 48 -8.26 16.29 11.38
N ILE A 49 -7.06 16.86 11.50
CA ILE A 49 -6.89 18.29 11.28
C ILE A 49 -7.04 18.44 9.78
N GLU A 50 -8.22 18.95 9.38
CA GLU A 50 -8.48 19.57 8.10
C GLU A 50 -7.25 20.37 7.69
N VAL A 51 -6.48 19.85 6.73
CA VAL A 51 -5.58 20.70 5.96
C VAL A 51 -6.50 21.49 5.04
N LYS A 52 -7.09 22.56 5.58
CA LYS A 52 -7.69 23.62 4.76
C LYS A 52 -6.60 24.11 3.81
N PRO A 53 -6.70 23.96 2.49
CA PRO A 53 -6.00 24.89 1.64
C PRO A 53 -6.60 26.26 1.93
N ARG A 54 -5.74 27.21 2.32
CA ARG A 54 -6.10 28.63 2.42
C ARG A 54 -6.44 29.16 1.02
N LEU A 55 -7.64 28.86 0.54
CA LEU A 55 -8.22 29.46 -0.65
C LEU A 55 -9.70 29.66 -0.38
N SER A 56 -10.14 30.90 -0.60
CA SER A 56 -11.50 31.44 -0.50
C SER A 56 -12.09 31.63 0.90
N GLU A 57 -11.79 32.81 1.45
CA GLU A 57 -12.88 33.71 1.85
C GLU A 57 -13.92 33.73 0.71
N ILE A 58 -15.07 33.09 0.89
CA ILE A 58 -16.39 33.45 0.33
C ILE A 58 -17.40 32.43 0.90
N LYS A 59 -18.18 32.92 1.86
CA LYS A 59 -19.59 32.60 2.15
C LYS A 59 -20.04 31.14 2.09
N GLY A 60 -20.40 30.60 3.25
CA GLY A 60 -21.37 29.52 3.36
C GLY A 60 -21.14 28.66 4.59
N GLU A 61 -21.90 28.93 5.64
CA GLU A 61 -22.03 28.03 6.79
C GLU A 61 -22.48 26.64 6.32
N VAL A 62 -21.57 25.67 6.27
CA VAL A 62 -21.94 24.26 6.22
C VAL A 62 -21.50 23.66 7.55
N LYS A 63 -22.50 23.44 8.42
CA LYS A 63 -22.38 22.50 9.53
C LYS A 63 -22.23 21.11 8.91
N GLU A 64 -21.01 20.73 8.54
CA GLU A 64 -20.70 19.35 8.15
C GLU A 64 -20.86 18.47 9.41
N ARG A 65 -22.04 17.85 9.51
CA ARG A 65 -22.12 16.57 10.21
C ARG A 65 -21.15 15.67 9.46
N GLU A 66 -20.21 15.05 10.17
CA GLU A 66 -19.38 13.96 9.64
C GLU A 66 -20.32 12.81 9.23
N GLU A 67 -20.95 12.92 8.06
CA GLU A 67 -21.55 11.79 7.39
C GLU A 67 -20.40 10.89 6.99
N GLU A 68 -20.31 9.73 7.66
CA GLU A 68 -19.32 8.71 7.37
C GLU A 68 -19.33 8.44 5.86
N ASP A 69 -18.18 8.67 5.22
CA ASP A 69 -18.05 8.59 3.78
C ASP A 69 -18.30 7.15 3.30
N LYS A 70 -19.54 6.92 2.83
CA LYS A 70 -20.03 5.59 2.45
C LYS A 70 -19.17 4.95 1.38
N LEU A 71 -18.65 5.73 0.43
CA LEU A 71 -17.75 5.22 -0.60
C LEU A 71 -16.48 4.67 0.03
N ILE A 72 -15.85 5.41 0.94
CA ILE A 72 -14.60 5.00 1.58
C ILE A 72 -14.83 3.80 2.50
N SER A 73 -15.91 3.79 3.26
CA SER A 73 -16.28 2.66 4.12
C SER A 73 -16.47 1.38 3.30
N GLU A 74 -17.23 1.46 2.20
CA GLU A 74 -17.49 0.33 1.31
C GLU A 74 -16.19 -0.17 0.63
N LEU A 75 -15.34 0.74 0.15
CA LEU A 75 -14.04 0.40 -0.45
C LEU A 75 -13.06 -0.21 0.56
N ARG A 76 -13.12 0.16 1.84
CA ARG A 76 -12.28 -0.48 2.86
C ARG A 76 -12.64 -1.95 3.06
N SER A 77 -13.92 -2.28 2.92
CA SER A 77 -14.43 -3.65 2.99
C SER A 77 -14.13 -4.43 1.70
N ARG A 78 -14.61 -3.92 0.56
CA ARG A 78 -14.62 -4.67 -0.72
C ARG A 78 -13.39 -4.46 -1.59
N LYS A 79 -12.56 -3.46 -1.29
CA LYS A 79 -11.34 -3.04 -2.03
C LYS A 79 -11.55 -2.49 -3.44
N VAL A 80 -12.54 -2.99 -4.16
CA VAL A 80 -12.86 -2.66 -5.55
C VAL A 80 -14.36 -2.46 -5.70
N LEU A 81 -14.76 -1.37 -6.36
CA LEU A 81 -16.14 -1.08 -6.74
C LEU A 81 -16.21 -0.70 -8.22
N SER A 82 -17.35 -0.91 -8.87
CA SER A 82 -17.57 -0.31 -10.19
C SER A 82 -17.65 1.22 -10.08
N ILE A 83 -17.34 1.93 -11.16
CA ILE A 83 -17.50 3.40 -11.22
C ILE A 83 -18.95 3.82 -10.95
N ASP A 84 -19.94 3.06 -11.43
CA ASP A 84 -21.35 3.37 -11.23
C ASP A 84 -21.81 3.16 -9.77
N GLU A 85 -21.31 2.12 -9.08
CA GLU A 85 -21.50 1.99 -7.64
C GLU A 85 -20.80 3.12 -6.89
N ALA A 86 -19.55 3.43 -7.25
CA ALA A 86 -18.78 4.47 -6.58
C ALA A 86 -19.47 5.83 -6.68
N ARG A 87 -19.98 6.20 -7.88
CA ARG A 87 -20.75 7.43 -8.09
C ARG A 87 -22.01 7.52 -7.23
N ARG A 88 -22.67 6.40 -6.96
CA ARG A 88 -23.88 6.36 -6.12
C ARG A 88 -23.57 6.49 -4.62
N LEU A 89 -22.39 6.08 -4.19
CA LEU A 89 -21.97 6.11 -2.79
C LEU A 89 -21.19 7.38 -2.41
N ALA A 90 -20.61 8.05 -3.40
CA ALA A 90 -19.76 9.21 -3.18
C ALA A 90 -20.58 10.43 -2.69
N ILE A 91 -20.09 11.09 -1.64
CA ILE A 91 -20.68 12.34 -1.14
C ILE A 91 -20.21 13.54 -1.97
N LYS A 92 -19.01 13.45 -2.54
CA LYS A 92 -18.40 14.44 -3.45
C LYS A 92 -18.06 13.81 -4.81
N SER A 93 -17.60 14.61 -5.76
CA SER A 93 -17.19 14.11 -7.09
C SER A 93 -16.07 13.06 -6.97
N LEU A 94 -16.08 12.02 -7.82
CA LEU A 94 -15.04 10.99 -7.81
C LEU A 94 -13.65 11.59 -8.09
N GLU A 95 -13.61 12.62 -8.91
CA GLU A 95 -12.42 13.40 -9.25
C GLU A 95 -11.71 13.94 -8.02
N THR A 96 -12.47 14.36 -6.99
CA THR A 96 -11.91 14.83 -5.72
C THR A 96 -11.16 13.71 -4.99
N TYR A 97 -11.69 12.49 -4.98
CA TYR A 97 -11.02 11.36 -4.34
C TYR A 97 -9.79 10.90 -5.13
N PHE A 98 -9.84 10.96 -6.46
CA PHE A 98 -8.70 10.64 -7.33
C PHE A 98 -7.56 11.63 -7.11
N THR A 99 -7.85 12.93 -7.07
CA THR A 99 -6.84 13.97 -6.80
C THR A 99 -6.27 13.90 -5.39
N GLN A 100 -7.07 13.48 -4.41
CA GLN A 100 -6.61 13.19 -3.05
C GLN A 100 -5.77 11.89 -2.96
N GLY A 101 -5.74 11.07 -4.01
CA GLY A 101 -4.96 9.83 -4.05
C GLY A 101 -5.53 8.73 -3.16
N ILE A 102 -6.80 8.82 -2.73
CA ILE A 102 -7.43 7.85 -1.84
C ILE A 102 -7.86 6.60 -2.63
N ILE A 103 -8.29 6.82 -3.87
CA ILE A 103 -8.80 5.78 -4.76
C ILE A 103 -8.19 5.96 -6.15
N ILE A 104 -8.08 4.88 -6.92
CA ILE A 104 -7.49 4.86 -8.26
C ILE A 104 -8.54 4.36 -9.25
N PRO A 105 -8.79 5.09 -10.35
CA PRO A 105 -9.62 4.59 -11.44
C PRO A 105 -8.83 3.60 -12.32
N ILE A 106 -9.41 2.43 -12.63
CA ILE A 106 -8.84 1.44 -13.55
C ILE A 106 -9.97 0.84 -14.38
N SER A 107 -9.97 1.05 -15.70
CA SER A 107 -11.08 0.69 -16.60
C SER A 107 -12.41 1.22 -16.07
N ASN A 108 -13.30 0.33 -15.62
CA ASN A 108 -14.65 0.60 -15.16
C ASN A 108 -14.76 0.45 -13.63
N TYR A 109 -13.62 0.39 -12.94
CA TYR A 109 -13.53 0.19 -11.50
C TYR A 109 -12.82 1.35 -10.81
N VAL A 110 -13.14 1.47 -9.53
CA VAL A 110 -12.48 2.30 -8.55
C VAL A 110 -11.85 1.36 -7.52
N VAL A 111 -10.56 1.54 -7.28
CA VAL A 111 -9.75 0.67 -6.43
C VAL A 111 -9.21 1.49 -5.27
N LEU A 112 -9.28 0.95 -4.06
CA LEU A 112 -8.66 1.58 -2.90
C LEU A 112 -7.13 1.66 -3.08
N LYS A 113 -6.53 2.83 -2.80
CA LYS A 113 -5.10 3.07 -3.05
C LYS A 113 -4.20 2.05 -2.36
N GLU A 114 -4.45 1.74 -1.08
CA GLU A 114 -3.59 0.81 -0.33
C GLU A 114 -3.63 -0.59 -0.96
N PHE A 115 -4.81 -1.06 -1.38
CA PHE A 115 -4.97 -2.36 -2.02
C PHE A 115 -4.30 -2.41 -3.39
N TYR A 116 -4.40 -1.34 -4.18
CA TYR A 116 -3.70 -1.25 -5.46
C TYR A 116 -2.18 -1.33 -5.28
N ASP A 117 -1.63 -0.64 -4.29
CA ASP A 117 -0.19 -0.66 -4.01
C ASP A 117 0.27 -2.04 -3.52
N GLU A 118 -0.55 -2.73 -2.71
CA GLU A 118 -0.32 -4.13 -2.33
C GLU A 118 -0.31 -5.05 -3.55
N MET A 119 -1.25 -4.88 -4.48
CA MET A 119 -1.30 -5.64 -5.71
C MET A 119 -0.05 -5.39 -6.57
N LYS A 120 0.37 -4.13 -6.74
CA LYS A 120 1.58 -3.78 -7.50
C LYS A 120 2.84 -4.50 -6.99
N ARG A 121 2.95 -4.73 -5.68
CA ARG A 121 4.08 -5.47 -5.08
C ARG A 121 4.11 -6.96 -5.43
N LYS A 122 3.01 -7.52 -5.93
CA LYS A 122 2.95 -8.92 -6.40
C LYS A 122 3.52 -9.12 -7.80
N PHE A 123 3.71 -8.04 -8.56
CA PHE A 123 4.32 -8.16 -9.89
C PHE A 123 5.84 -8.39 -9.78
N PRO A 124 6.41 -9.23 -10.66
CA PRO A 124 5.76 -10.00 -11.73
C PRO A 124 4.90 -11.17 -11.22
N ILE A 125 3.72 -11.36 -11.82
CA ILE A 125 2.78 -12.44 -11.45
C ILE A 125 2.89 -13.59 -12.45
N LYS A 126 3.35 -14.76 -12.01
CA LYS A 126 3.40 -15.95 -12.88
C LYS A 126 2.00 -16.42 -13.26
N ILE A 127 1.82 -16.91 -14.49
CA ILE A 127 0.52 -17.45 -14.97
C ILE A 127 0.00 -18.53 -14.02
N THR A 128 0.90 -19.38 -13.51
CA THR A 128 0.56 -20.46 -12.57
C THR A 128 0.03 -19.97 -11.23
N ASP A 129 0.36 -18.74 -10.84
CA ASP A 129 -0.05 -18.14 -9.57
C ASP A 129 -1.32 -17.28 -9.70
N VAL A 130 -1.82 -17.03 -10.92
CA VAL A 130 -3.06 -16.28 -11.17
C VAL A 130 -4.26 -16.97 -10.51
N GLY A 131 -4.28 -18.31 -10.47
CA GLY A 131 -5.33 -19.07 -9.78
C GLY A 131 -5.35 -18.88 -8.26
N LYS A 132 -4.28 -18.32 -7.67
CA LYS A 132 -4.16 -18.06 -6.23
C LYS A 132 -4.54 -16.64 -5.84
N LEU A 133 -4.80 -15.76 -6.82
CA LEU A 133 -5.24 -14.39 -6.57
C LEU A 133 -6.64 -14.38 -5.98
N SER A 134 -6.91 -13.42 -5.10
CA SER A 134 -8.28 -13.19 -4.64
C SER A 134 -9.16 -12.76 -5.81
N ARG A 135 -10.49 -12.79 -5.63
CA ARG A 135 -11.44 -12.32 -6.64
C ARG A 135 -11.17 -10.85 -7.02
N GLU A 136 -10.91 -10.02 -6.02
CA GLU A 136 -10.65 -8.59 -6.15
C GLU A 136 -9.32 -8.34 -6.87
N GLU A 137 -8.28 -9.10 -6.53
CA GLU A 137 -6.98 -9.02 -7.19
C GLU A 137 -7.05 -9.42 -8.66
N ARG A 138 -7.84 -10.45 -8.96
CA ARG A 138 -8.08 -10.90 -10.32
C ARG A 138 -8.82 -9.84 -11.13
N LEU A 139 -9.85 -9.20 -10.54
CA LEU A 139 -10.54 -8.08 -11.17
C LEU A 139 -9.58 -6.93 -11.51
N VAL A 140 -8.69 -6.57 -10.58
CA VAL A 140 -7.69 -5.52 -10.83
C VAL A 140 -6.70 -5.95 -11.90
N LEU A 141 -6.21 -7.20 -11.89
CA LEU A 141 -5.31 -7.71 -12.91
C LEU A 141 -5.95 -7.66 -14.30
N ASP A 142 -7.18 -8.16 -14.44
CA ASP A 142 -7.93 -8.17 -15.70
C ASP A 142 -8.17 -6.73 -16.20
N ALA A 143 -8.50 -5.81 -15.29
CA ALA A 143 -8.66 -4.40 -15.61
C ALA A 143 -7.33 -3.76 -16.07
N LEU A 144 -6.21 -4.07 -15.43
CA LEU A 144 -4.89 -3.58 -15.83
C LEU A 144 -4.44 -4.13 -17.19
N ILE A 145 -4.75 -5.40 -17.50
CA ILE A 145 -4.50 -5.99 -18.82
C ILE A 145 -5.33 -5.26 -19.88
N LYS A 146 -6.61 -5.01 -19.59
CA LYS A 146 -7.53 -4.32 -20.51
C LYS A 146 -7.10 -2.87 -20.79
N GLU A 147 -6.62 -2.17 -19.77
CA GLU A 147 -6.06 -0.81 -19.90
C GLU A 147 -4.66 -0.79 -20.54
N GLY A 148 -4.08 -1.96 -20.84
CA GLY A 148 -2.73 -2.05 -21.39
C GLY A 148 -1.65 -1.61 -20.40
N MET A 149 -1.90 -1.64 -19.10
CA MET A 149 -0.89 -1.35 -18.05
C MET A 149 -0.06 -2.58 -17.68
N VAL A 150 -0.51 -3.75 -18.09
CA VAL A 150 0.12 -5.05 -17.83
C VAL A 150 0.22 -5.83 -19.12
N TYR A 151 1.37 -6.48 -19.33
CA TYR A 151 1.60 -7.34 -20.50
C TYR A 151 2.12 -8.72 -20.09
N LEU A 152 1.91 -9.70 -20.96
CA LEU A 152 2.38 -11.07 -20.77
C LEU A 152 3.80 -11.21 -21.30
N HIS A 153 4.78 -11.33 -20.41
CA HIS A 153 6.18 -11.49 -20.78
C HIS A 153 6.52 -12.96 -21.01
N GLY A 154 6.97 -13.27 -22.24
CA GLY A 154 7.45 -14.60 -22.62
C GLY A 154 6.44 -15.74 -22.45
N GLY A 155 5.14 -15.41 -22.38
CA GLY A 155 4.08 -16.39 -22.13
C GLY A 155 4.14 -17.05 -20.74
N ARG A 156 4.80 -16.43 -19.74
CA ARG A 156 5.05 -17.05 -18.43
C ARG A 156 4.58 -16.21 -17.25
N GLU A 157 4.68 -14.89 -17.34
CA GLU A 157 4.35 -13.98 -16.25
C GLU A 157 3.82 -12.65 -16.76
N TYR A 158 2.91 -12.06 -15.99
CA TYR A 158 2.42 -10.72 -16.18
C TYR A 158 3.39 -9.72 -15.55
N ARG A 159 3.70 -8.65 -16.29
CA ARG A 159 4.56 -7.54 -15.85
C ARG A 159 3.84 -6.22 -16.05
N LEU A 160 4.14 -5.26 -15.18
CA LEU A 160 3.72 -3.87 -15.37
C LEU A 160 4.50 -3.27 -16.53
N ILE A 161 3.85 -2.42 -17.32
CA ILE A 161 4.54 -1.53 -18.25
C ILE A 161 5.26 -0.46 -17.41
N GLU A 162 6.56 -0.28 -17.67
CA GLU A 162 7.37 0.83 -17.14
C GLU A 162 7.20 2.10 -17.98
#